data_AF-A0A0M1P0I8-F1
#
_entry.id   AF-A0A0M1P0I8-F1
#
_cell.length_a   1.000
_cell.length_b   1.000
_cell.length_c   1.000
_cell.angle_alpha   90.00
_cell.angle_beta   90.00
_cell.angle_gamma   90.00
#
_symmetry.space_group_name_H-M   'P 1'
#
loop_
_entity.id
_entity.type
_entity.pdbx_description
1 polymer ?
#
loop_
_entity_poly.entity_id
_entity_poly.type
_entity_poly.pdbx_seq_one_letter_code
_entity_poly.pdbx_strand_id
1 'polypeptide(L)'
;MKKITLTLICVLLLLGLPQGAFADHEALRQLRKDTDFIIYVPQQSKMDWKLEIPVPYPYKPGEKKITYTRFSYFDMSGAIYLLGVEQHKAYDYKATHSITSIDLQNNTSLTKQEERTFTFNSRGELVTWGDIEARFEPWMNKEQNGGFLKWIQGNTYIEMSSVVLTREQMIEVAQSMKPFES
;
A
#
# COMPACT_ATOMS: atom_id res chain seq x y z
N MET A 1 -34.83 -5.36 58.28
CA MET A 1 -33.68 -5.77 57.45
C MET A 1 -33.82 -5.11 56.08
N LYS A 2 -33.03 -4.05 55.80
CA LYS A 2 -33.08 -3.32 54.52
C LYS A 2 -32.21 -4.06 53.49
N LYS A 3 -32.78 -4.41 52.34
CA LYS A 3 -32.07 -5.02 51.21
C LYS A 3 -31.29 -3.91 50.49
N ILE A 4 -29.98 -4.04 50.39
CA ILE A 4 -29.11 -3.16 49.60
C ILE A 4 -28.94 -3.83 48.24
N THR A 5 -29.49 -3.22 47.20
CA THR A 5 -29.29 -3.65 45.81
C THR A 5 -27.99 -3.02 45.31
N LEU A 6 -26.95 -3.84 45.15
CA LEU A 6 -25.67 -3.44 44.58
C LEU A 6 -25.82 -3.36 43.06
N THR A 7 -25.82 -2.15 42.50
CA THR A 7 -25.87 -1.96 41.04
C THR A 7 -24.44 -1.95 40.51
N LEU A 8 -24.04 -3.04 39.84
CA LEU A 8 -22.75 -3.16 39.19
C LEU A 8 -22.79 -2.39 37.87
N ILE A 9 -22.31 -1.14 37.87
CA ILE A 9 -22.13 -0.35 36.65
C ILE A 9 -20.84 -0.86 35.98
N CYS A 10 -21.01 -1.76 35.01
CA CYS A 10 -19.94 -2.18 34.12
C CYS A 10 -19.68 -1.04 33.13
N VAL A 11 -18.72 -0.16 33.44
CA VAL A 11 -18.22 0.83 32.49
C VAL A 11 -17.42 0.07 31.44
N LEU A 12 -18.09 -0.30 30.34
CA LEU A 12 -17.42 -0.67 29.10
C LEU A 12 -16.70 0.58 28.60
N LEU A 13 -15.45 0.74 29.03
CA LEU A 13 -14.44 1.51 28.31
C LEU A 13 -14.26 0.81 26.96
N LEU A 14 -15.13 1.15 26.01
CA LEU A 14 -14.83 1.02 24.59
C LEU A 14 -13.58 1.87 24.38
N LEU A 15 -12.41 1.24 24.47
CA LEU A 15 -11.23 1.72 23.80
C LEU A 15 -11.64 1.82 22.34
N GLY A 16 -12.04 3.01 21.93
CA GLY A 16 -12.24 3.32 20.52
C GLY A 16 -10.91 2.97 19.86
N LEU A 17 -10.89 1.84 19.15
CA LEU A 17 -9.92 1.63 18.08
C LEU A 17 -9.92 2.94 17.29
N PRO A 18 -8.76 3.54 17.01
CA PRO A 18 -8.72 4.77 16.25
C PRO A 18 -9.54 4.52 14.99
N GLN A 19 -10.71 5.18 14.93
CA GLN A 19 -11.52 5.18 13.73
C GLN A 19 -10.58 5.74 12.69
N GLY A 20 -10.08 4.88 11.80
CA GLY A 20 -9.05 5.24 10.84
C GLY A 20 -9.49 6.54 10.17
N ALA A 21 -8.81 7.63 10.56
CA ALA A 21 -9.15 8.95 10.08
C ALA A 21 -9.02 8.89 8.56
N PHE A 22 -10.11 9.21 7.87
CA PHE A 22 -10.17 9.25 6.41
C PHE A 22 -9.11 10.25 5.93
N ALA A 23 -7.94 9.73 5.58
CA ALA A 23 -6.76 10.51 5.25
C ALA A 23 -6.80 10.79 3.74
N ASP A 24 -7.81 11.52 3.27
CA ASP A 24 -8.05 11.54 1.83
C ASP A 24 -7.23 12.65 1.16
N HIS A 25 -7.67 13.91 1.21
CA HIS A 25 -6.98 14.95 0.43
C HIS A 25 -5.84 15.68 1.14
N GLU A 26 -5.91 15.92 2.45
CA GLU A 26 -4.87 16.68 3.16
C GLU A 26 -3.60 15.85 3.37
N ALA A 27 -3.75 14.59 3.77
CA ALA A 27 -2.62 13.68 3.93
C ALA A 27 -1.89 13.48 2.59
N LEU A 28 -2.61 13.23 1.50
CA LEU A 28 -2.01 13.15 0.16
C LEU A 28 -1.32 14.44 -0.25
N ARG A 29 -1.90 15.62 0.04
CA ARG A 29 -1.26 16.92 -0.23
C ARG A 29 0.04 17.09 0.53
N GLN A 30 0.09 16.62 1.77
CA GLN A 30 1.27 16.76 2.61
C GLN A 30 2.35 15.75 2.21
N LEU A 31 1.98 14.49 1.92
CA LEU A 31 2.89 13.50 1.35
C LEU A 31 3.53 13.99 0.05
N ARG A 32 2.76 14.61 -0.85
CA ARG A 32 3.28 15.17 -2.11
C ARG A 32 4.41 16.17 -1.90
N LYS A 33 4.39 16.94 -0.81
CA LYS A 33 5.44 17.92 -0.50
C LYS A 33 6.72 17.25 0.02
N ASP A 34 6.58 16.08 0.62
CA ASP A 34 7.64 15.40 1.35
C ASP A 34 8.20 14.18 0.59
N THR A 35 7.57 13.77 -0.51
CA THR A 35 8.06 12.77 -1.46
C THR A 35 8.92 13.40 -2.57
N ASP A 36 9.84 12.61 -3.13
CA ASP A 36 10.63 12.99 -4.31
C ASP A 36 10.22 12.29 -5.60
N PHE A 37 9.03 11.71 -5.58
CA PHE A 37 8.35 11.12 -6.71
C PHE A 37 6.93 11.68 -6.78
N ILE A 38 6.33 11.57 -7.96
CA ILE A 38 4.93 11.94 -8.18
C ILE A 38 4.07 10.85 -7.58
N ILE A 39 3.15 11.24 -6.69
CA ILE A 39 2.13 10.35 -6.15
C ILE A 39 1.03 10.20 -7.20
N TYR A 40 0.73 8.96 -7.56
CA TYR A 40 -0.41 8.63 -8.40
C TYR A 40 -1.54 8.05 -7.54
N VAL A 41 -2.76 8.47 -7.82
CA VAL A 41 -3.98 7.93 -7.19
C VAL A 41 -5.04 7.69 -8.27
N PRO A 42 -5.95 6.73 -8.07
CA PRO A 42 -6.99 6.45 -9.03
C PRO A 42 -8.02 7.58 -9.02
N GLN A 43 -8.30 8.18 -10.18
CA GLN A 43 -9.26 9.30 -10.32
C GLN A 43 -10.61 8.92 -10.90
N GLN A 44 -10.66 7.80 -11.62
CA GLN A 44 -11.91 7.19 -12.03
C GLN A 44 -12.01 5.87 -11.30
N SER A 45 -12.81 5.82 -10.25
CA SER A 45 -13.49 4.59 -9.95
C SER A 45 -14.95 4.92 -9.79
N LYS A 46 -15.78 4.12 -10.47
CA LYS A 46 -17.18 3.94 -10.08
C LYS A 46 -17.28 3.21 -8.73
N MET A 47 -16.20 3.18 -7.95
CA MET A 47 -16.06 2.49 -6.68
C MET A 47 -15.73 3.54 -5.64
N ASP A 48 -16.71 3.87 -4.82
CA ASP A 48 -16.44 4.57 -3.57
C ASP A 48 -15.55 3.66 -2.71
N TRP A 49 -14.38 4.15 -2.33
CA TRP A 49 -13.41 3.41 -1.52
C TRP A 49 -12.87 4.28 -0.38
N LYS A 50 -12.50 3.61 0.71
CA LYS A 50 -11.80 4.21 1.83
C LYS A 50 -10.29 4.06 1.63
N LEU A 51 -9.57 5.19 1.64
CA LEU A 51 -8.11 5.20 1.60
C LEU A 51 -7.51 5.20 3.01
N GLU A 52 -6.55 4.31 3.23
CA GLU A 52 -5.63 4.33 4.36
C GLU A 52 -4.18 4.40 3.86
N ILE A 53 -3.33 5.15 4.57
CA ILE A 53 -1.92 5.35 4.21
C ILE A 53 -1.04 4.72 5.30
N PRO A 54 -0.82 3.40 5.27
CA PRO A 54 0.00 2.72 6.26
C PRO A 54 1.48 3.09 6.20
N VAL A 55 1.98 3.58 5.05
CA VAL A 55 3.37 4.03 4.94
C VAL A 55 3.43 5.37 4.20
N PRO A 56 4.07 6.39 4.80
CA PRO A 56 4.74 6.38 6.11
C PRO A 56 3.75 6.47 7.29
N TYR A 57 3.92 5.64 8.32
CA TYR A 57 3.19 5.76 9.58
C TYR A 57 4.11 5.59 10.82
N PRO A 58 3.99 6.45 11.85
CA PRO A 58 3.25 7.71 11.84
C PRO A 58 3.91 8.71 10.89
N TYR A 59 3.13 9.34 10.03
CA TYR A 59 3.63 10.40 9.17
C TYR A 59 3.83 11.67 9.99
N LYS A 60 5.06 12.21 9.97
CA LYS A 60 5.41 13.48 10.61
C LYS A 60 5.94 14.45 9.53
N PRO A 61 5.10 15.40 9.09
CA PRO A 61 5.45 16.33 8.03
C PRO A 61 6.78 17.05 8.28
N GLY A 62 7.65 17.09 7.27
CA GLY A 62 8.92 17.82 7.31
C GLY A 62 10.05 17.20 8.14
N GLU A 63 9.83 16.09 8.86
CA GLU A 63 10.91 15.46 9.65
C GLU A 63 11.86 14.62 8.78
N LYS A 64 11.32 13.90 7.78
CA LYS A 64 12.09 13.03 6.89
C LYS A 64 11.52 13.05 5.49
N LYS A 65 12.43 13.00 4.51
CA LYS A 65 12.10 12.76 3.11
C LYS A 65 11.47 11.37 2.96
N ILE A 66 10.33 11.28 2.29
CA ILE A 66 9.61 10.03 2.05
C ILE A 66 10.05 9.47 0.70
N THR A 67 10.73 8.34 0.73
CA THR A 67 11.23 7.67 -0.49
C THR A 67 10.32 6.56 -0.98
N TYR A 68 9.29 6.21 -0.20
CA TYR A 68 8.35 5.12 -0.48
C TYR A 68 7.02 5.36 0.24
N THR A 69 5.93 4.99 -0.41
CA THR A 69 4.57 5.02 0.17
C THR A 69 3.84 3.72 -0.10
N ARG A 70 2.96 3.33 0.82
CA ARG A 70 1.98 2.26 0.63
C ARG A 70 0.60 2.80 0.95
N PHE A 71 -0.32 2.64 0.01
CA PHE A 71 -1.73 2.95 0.13
C PHE A 71 -2.54 1.67 0.20
N SER A 72 -3.56 1.66 1.03
CA SER A 72 -4.52 0.57 1.18
C SER A 72 -5.91 1.11 0.86
N TYR A 73 -6.56 0.54 -0.14
CA TYR A 73 -7.92 0.89 -0.51
C TYR A 73 -8.87 -0.20 -0.02
N PHE A 74 -9.90 0.21 0.71
CA PHE A 74 -10.96 -0.65 1.22
C PHE A 74 -12.29 -0.27 0.57
N ASP A 75 -13.28 -1.14 0.67
CA ASP A 75 -14.65 -0.77 0.40
C ASP A 75 -15.14 0.34 1.36
N MET A 76 -16.30 0.94 1.10
CA MET A 76 -16.82 2.03 1.93
C MET A 76 -17.12 1.64 3.37
N SER A 77 -17.38 0.35 3.63
CA SER A 77 -17.53 -0.13 5.01
C SER A 77 -16.20 -0.18 5.75
N GLY A 78 -15.07 -0.16 5.03
CA GLY A 78 -13.73 -0.39 5.57
C GLY A 78 -13.47 -1.86 5.94
N ALA A 79 -14.40 -2.77 5.68
CA ALA A 79 -14.30 -4.17 6.08
C ALA A 79 -13.55 -5.02 5.07
N ILE A 80 -13.58 -4.64 3.78
CA ILE A 80 -13.00 -5.42 2.69
C ILE A 80 -11.80 -4.68 2.13
N TYR A 81 -10.62 -5.27 2.27
CA TYR A 81 -9.42 -4.80 1.60
C TYR A 81 -9.50 -5.10 0.11
N LEU A 82 -9.54 -4.05 -0.72
CA LEU A 82 -9.67 -4.17 -2.17
C LEU A 82 -8.31 -4.31 -2.85
N LEU A 83 -7.39 -3.41 -2.56
CA LEU A 83 -6.06 -3.41 -3.17
C LEU A 83 -5.04 -2.59 -2.36
N GLY A 84 -3.77 -2.88 -2.59
CA GLY A 84 -2.64 -2.08 -2.12
C GLY A 84 -1.92 -1.44 -3.29
N VAL A 85 -1.46 -0.20 -3.11
CA VAL A 85 -0.60 0.50 -4.06
C VAL A 85 0.67 0.92 -3.38
N GLU A 86 1.80 0.39 -3.86
CA GLU A 86 3.14 0.80 -3.45
C GLU A 86 3.75 1.72 -4.49
N GLN A 87 4.41 2.79 -4.03
CA GLN A 87 5.02 3.78 -4.91
C GLN A 87 6.38 4.24 -4.38
N HIS A 88 7.33 4.41 -5.29
CA HIS A 88 8.63 5.03 -5.03
C HIS A 88 9.25 5.50 -6.36
N LYS A 89 10.43 6.14 -6.31
CA LYS A 89 11.15 6.51 -7.54
C LYS A 89 11.51 5.28 -8.37
N ALA A 90 11.29 5.32 -9.67
CA ALA A 90 11.68 4.24 -10.59
C ALA A 90 13.20 4.15 -10.76
N TYR A 91 13.88 5.30 -10.77
CA TYR A 91 15.33 5.40 -10.92
C TYR A 91 16.00 5.91 -9.65
N ASP A 92 17.19 5.37 -9.35
CA ASP A 92 18.04 5.68 -8.19
C ASP A 92 17.40 5.40 -6.81
N TYR A 93 16.26 4.70 -6.76
CA TYR A 93 15.68 4.25 -5.51
C TYR A 93 16.55 3.14 -4.90
N LYS A 94 16.79 3.26 -3.60
CA LYS A 94 17.49 2.24 -2.81
C LYS A 94 16.52 1.62 -1.83
N ALA A 95 16.34 0.30 -1.92
CA ALA A 95 15.58 -0.48 -0.98
C ALA A 95 16.53 -1.09 0.07
N THR A 96 16.15 -1.03 1.34
CA THR A 96 16.85 -1.76 2.41
C THR A 96 16.32 -3.19 2.45
N HIS A 97 17.19 -4.16 2.21
CA HIS A 97 16.89 -5.58 2.31
C HIS A 97 17.49 -6.15 3.60
N SER A 98 16.69 -6.90 4.36
CA SER A 98 17.20 -7.73 5.45
C SER A 98 17.53 -9.11 4.92
N ILE A 99 18.81 -9.47 4.93
CA ILE A 99 19.31 -10.77 4.50
C ILE A 99 19.60 -11.60 5.75
N THR A 100 18.85 -12.68 5.92
CA THR A 100 19.08 -13.65 7.00
C THR A 100 19.80 -14.86 6.43
N SER A 101 21.06 -15.03 6.82
CA SER A 101 21.80 -16.26 6.57
C SER A 101 21.52 -17.23 7.71
N ILE A 102 21.07 -18.45 7.39
CA ILE A 102 20.81 -19.52 8.36
C ILE A 102 21.89 -20.58 8.21
N ASP A 103 22.62 -20.86 9.27
CA ASP A 103 23.57 -21.96 9.38
C ASP A 103 22.87 -23.13 10.10
N LEU A 104 22.48 -24.13 9.31
CA LEU A 104 21.79 -25.32 9.80
C LEU A 104 22.70 -26.25 10.61
N GLN A 105 24.01 -26.21 10.36
CA GLN A 105 24.97 -27.08 11.04
C GLN A 105 25.19 -26.61 12.48
N ASN A 106 25.36 -25.30 12.66
CA ASN A 106 25.57 -24.70 13.97
C ASN A 106 24.26 -24.20 14.62
N ASN A 107 23.11 -24.37 13.94
CA ASN A 107 21.81 -23.86 14.36
C ASN A 107 21.85 -22.37 14.72
N THR A 108 22.52 -21.56 13.88
CA THR A 108 22.66 -20.12 14.08
C THR A 108 22.04 -19.35 12.92
N SER A 109 21.71 -18.09 13.14
CA SER A 109 21.29 -17.19 12.07
C SER A 109 21.94 -15.83 12.24
N LEU A 110 22.22 -15.18 11.11
CA LEU A 110 22.80 -13.85 11.06
C LEU A 110 21.96 -13.00 10.11
N THR A 111 21.39 -11.91 10.62
CA THR A 111 20.66 -10.94 9.82
C THR A 111 21.54 -9.73 9.55
N LYS A 112 21.67 -9.34 8.29
CA LYS A 112 22.33 -8.09 7.87
C LYS A 112 21.38 -7.25 7.04
N GLN A 113 21.44 -5.94 7.21
CA GLN A 113 20.77 -5.02 6.31
C GLN A 113 21.71 -4.62 5.19
N GLU A 114 21.23 -4.68 3.95
CA GLU A 114 21.94 -4.26 2.76
C GLU A 114 21.06 -3.30 1.96
N GLU A 115 21.60 -2.17 1.52
CA GLU A 115 20.93 -1.31 0.55
C GLU A 115 21.16 -1.85 -0.87
N ARG A 116 20.08 -2.02 -1.64
CA ARG A 116 20.16 -2.39 -3.05
C ARG A 116 19.45 -1.36 -3.90
N THR A 117 20.07 -1.00 -5.02
CA THR A 117 19.42 -0.18 -6.03
C THR A 117 18.28 -0.98 -6.66
N PHE A 118 17.09 -0.40 -6.66
CA PHE A 118 15.95 -0.98 -7.33
C PHE A 118 16.19 -1.09 -8.84
N THR A 119 15.77 -2.20 -9.41
CA THR A 119 15.74 -2.44 -10.85
C THR A 119 14.36 -2.99 -11.21
N PHE A 120 13.76 -2.44 -12.26
CA PHE A 120 12.44 -2.88 -12.68
C PHE A 120 12.50 -4.33 -13.18
N ASN A 121 11.70 -5.20 -12.55
CA ASN A 121 11.62 -6.60 -12.93
C ASN A 121 10.56 -6.79 -14.01
N SER A 122 10.98 -7.16 -15.22
CA SER A 122 10.08 -7.37 -16.37
C SER A 122 9.31 -8.70 -16.36
N ARG A 123 9.41 -9.53 -15.29
CA ARG A 123 8.58 -10.75 -15.14
C ARG A 123 7.10 -10.42 -15.10
N GLY A 124 6.30 -11.31 -15.69
CA GLY A 124 4.86 -11.19 -15.80
C GLY A 124 4.41 -11.04 -17.24
N GLU A 125 3.11 -11.17 -17.46
CA GLU A 125 2.45 -10.89 -18.73
C GLU A 125 2.55 -9.40 -19.06
N LEU A 126 2.92 -9.06 -20.30
CA LEU A 126 2.91 -7.68 -20.77
C LEU A 126 1.47 -7.18 -20.90
N VAL A 127 1.18 -6.05 -20.26
CA VAL A 127 -0.07 -5.30 -20.43
C VAL A 127 0.28 -3.88 -20.84
N THR A 128 -0.40 -3.34 -21.84
CA THR A 128 -0.10 -2.00 -22.37
C THR A 128 -1.34 -1.11 -22.38
N TRP A 129 -1.17 0.16 -22.03
CA TRP A 129 -2.17 1.20 -22.24
C TRP A 129 -1.52 2.55 -22.50
N GLY A 130 -1.90 3.22 -23.59
CA GLY A 130 -1.16 4.39 -24.07
C GLY A 130 0.32 4.04 -24.25
N ASP A 131 1.20 4.85 -23.66
CA ASP A 131 2.65 4.64 -23.68
C ASP A 131 3.18 3.86 -22.45
N ILE A 132 2.29 3.27 -21.65
CA ILE A 132 2.66 2.52 -20.45
C ILE A 132 2.82 1.04 -20.79
N GLU A 133 3.99 0.50 -20.46
CA GLU A 133 4.22 -0.94 -20.36
C GLU A 133 4.13 -1.38 -18.89
N ALA A 134 3.20 -2.28 -18.62
CA ALA A 134 3.02 -2.90 -17.32
C ALA A 134 3.24 -4.40 -17.38
N ARG A 135 3.47 -4.99 -16.21
CA ARG A 135 3.66 -6.43 -16.04
C ARG A 135 2.67 -6.96 -15.02
N PHE A 136 1.82 -7.89 -15.45
CA PHE A 136 0.88 -8.59 -14.59
C PHE A 136 1.43 -9.96 -14.19
N GLU A 137 1.41 -10.27 -12.90
CA GLU A 137 1.85 -11.56 -12.36
C GLU A 137 0.73 -12.08 -11.45
N PRO A 138 -0.01 -13.14 -11.84
CA PRO A 138 -1.06 -13.69 -11.01
C PRO A 138 -0.46 -14.34 -9.75
N TRP A 139 -1.28 -14.51 -8.71
CA TRP A 139 -0.88 -15.33 -7.56
C TRP A 139 -0.48 -16.75 -7.99
N MET A 140 0.38 -17.39 -7.20
CA MET A 140 0.80 -18.78 -7.48
C MET A 140 -0.40 -19.72 -7.57
N ASN A 141 -1.44 -19.51 -6.77
CA ASN A 141 -2.71 -20.20 -6.93
C ASN A 141 -3.55 -19.48 -7.99
N LYS A 142 -3.65 -20.09 -9.18
CA LYS A 142 -4.39 -19.54 -10.33
C LYS A 142 -5.91 -19.47 -10.12
N GLU A 143 -6.45 -20.11 -9.08
CA GLU A 143 -7.87 -19.99 -8.72
C GLU A 143 -8.14 -18.71 -7.93
N GLN A 144 -7.11 -18.03 -7.41
CA GLN A 144 -7.24 -16.74 -6.75
C GLN A 144 -7.33 -15.61 -7.77
N ASN A 145 -8.22 -14.67 -7.52
CA ASN A 145 -8.28 -13.41 -8.28
C ASN A 145 -7.01 -12.58 -8.05
N GLY A 146 -6.65 -11.81 -9.07
CA GLY A 146 -5.65 -10.76 -8.96
C GLY A 146 -4.21 -11.29 -8.96
N GLY A 147 -3.35 -10.58 -8.24
CA GLY A 147 -1.91 -10.76 -8.29
C GLY A 147 -1.20 -9.43 -8.09
N PHE A 148 -0.11 -9.24 -8.81
CA PHE A 148 0.64 -8.00 -8.89
C PHE A 148 0.52 -7.39 -10.28
N LEU A 149 0.24 -6.09 -10.35
CA LEU A 149 0.36 -5.28 -11.56
C LEU A 149 1.38 -4.19 -11.30
N LYS A 150 2.49 -4.20 -12.01
CA LYS A 150 3.60 -3.26 -11.82
C LYS A 150 3.93 -2.51 -13.10
N TRP A 151 4.18 -1.21 -12.98
CA TRP A 151 4.54 -0.36 -14.11
C TRP A 151 5.37 0.83 -13.64
N ILE A 152 5.92 1.57 -14.60
CA ILE A 152 6.57 2.85 -14.36
C ILE A 152 5.76 3.92 -15.09
N GLN A 153 5.45 5.01 -14.40
CA GLN A 153 4.78 6.17 -14.97
C GLN A 153 5.58 7.44 -14.64
N GLY A 154 6.20 8.04 -15.66
CA GLY A 154 7.22 9.06 -15.47
C GLY A 154 8.44 8.48 -14.74
N ASN A 155 8.76 9.00 -13.56
CA ASN A 155 9.82 8.47 -12.68
C ASN A 155 9.25 7.80 -11.41
N THR A 156 7.99 7.35 -11.44
CA THR A 156 7.38 6.64 -10.31
C THR A 156 7.19 5.19 -10.70
N TYR A 157 7.79 4.27 -9.93
CA TYR A 157 7.41 2.87 -9.92
C TYR A 157 6.12 2.73 -9.14
N ILE A 158 5.17 1.96 -9.69
CA ILE A 158 3.90 1.67 -9.05
C ILE A 158 3.69 0.17 -9.09
N GLU A 159 3.39 -0.42 -7.93
CA GLU A 159 2.94 -1.79 -7.81
C GLU A 159 1.57 -1.83 -7.15
N MET A 160 0.62 -2.43 -7.86
CA MET A 160 -0.70 -2.72 -7.34
C MET A 160 -0.81 -4.20 -7.01
N SER A 161 -1.29 -4.52 -5.82
CA SER A 161 -1.59 -5.90 -5.42
C SER A 161 -3.05 -6.04 -5.00
N SER A 162 -3.69 -7.14 -5.37
CA SER A 162 -5.05 -7.46 -4.95
C SER A 162 -5.29 -8.96 -4.89
N VAL A 163 -6.09 -9.39 -3.92
CA VAL A 163 -6.63 -10.77 -3.79
C VAL A 163 -8.12 -10.84 -4.11
N VAL A 164 -8.76 -9.69 -4.35
CA VAL A 164 -10.21 -9.56 -4.57
C VAL A 164 -10.50 -9.22 -6.03
N LEU A 165 -9.77 -8.25 -6.58
CA LEU A 165 -9.96 -7.76 -7.93
C LEU A 165 -9.42 -8.75 -8.96
N THR A 166 -10.12 -8.92 -10.07
CA THR A 166 -9.60 -9.65 -11.23
C THR A 166 -8.47 -8.87 -11.90
N ARG A 167 -7.72 -9.54 -12.78
CA ARG A 167 -6.70 -8.91 -13.63
C ARG A 167 -7.27 -7.69 -14.37
N GLU A 168 -8.44 -7.83 -14.97
CA GLU A 168 -9.09 -6.78 -15.77
C GLU A 168 -9.48 -5.59 -14.89
N GLN A 169 -10.03 -5.84 -13.69
CA GLN A 169 -10.35 -4.78 -12.73
C GLN A 169 -9.10 -4.05 -12.23
N MET A 170 -8.00 -4.75 -11.99
CA MET A 170 -6.72 -4.12 -11.64
C MET A 170 -6.20 -3.23 -12.77
N ILE A 171 -6.34 -3.66 -14.03
CA ILE A 171 -5.95 -2.86 -15.20
C ILE A 171 -6.84 -1.61 -15.32
N GLU A 172 -8.15 -1.73 -15.10
CA GLU A 172 -9.07 -0.58 -15.10
C GLU A 172 -8.67 0.46 -14.04
N VAL A 173 -8.34 0.02 -12.83
CA VAL A 173 -7.83 0.91 -11.78
C VAL A 173 -6.49 1.54 -12.19
N ALA A 174 -5.55 0.75 -12.73
CA ALA A 174 -4.25 1.27 -13.17
C ALA A 174 -4.37 2.32 -14.27
N GLN A 175 -5.30 2.14 -15.22
CA GLN A 175 -5.59 3.12 -16.27
C GLN A 175 -6.18 4.43 -15.73
N SER A 176 -6.86 4.38 -14.58
CA SER A 176 -7.43 5.55 -13.93
C SER A 176 -6.46 6.30 -13.01
N MET A 177 -5.26 5.75 -12.78
CA MET A 177 -4.22 6.39 -11.98
C MET A 177 -3.73 7.68 -12.66
N LYS A 178 -3.84 8.80 -11.95
CA LYS A 178 -3.33 10.11 -12.38
C LYS A 178 -2.45 10.71 -11.30
N PRO A 179 -1.52 11.62 -11.68
CA PRO A 179 -0.81 12.44 -10.70
C PRO A 179 -1.80 13.10 -9.75
N PHE A 180 -1.53 13.05 -8.45
CA PHE A 180 -2.32 13.76 -7.47
C PHE A 180 -2.00 15.27 -7.55
N GLU A 181 -2.79 15.97 -8.36
CA GLU A 181 -2.74 17.43 -8.54
C GLU A 181 -3.84 18.14 -7.72
N SER A 182 -3.61 19.42 -7.43
CA SER A 182 -4.48 20.28 -6.59
C SER A 182 -5.66 20.85 -7.36
#